data_AF-A0A2M9GMW3-F1
#
_entry.id   AF-A0A2M9GMW3-F1
#
_cell.length_a   1.000
_cell.length_b   1.000
_cell.length_c   1.000
_cell.angle_alpha   90.00
_cell.angle_beta   90.00
_cell.angle_gamma   90.00
#
_symmetry.space_group_name_H-M   'P 1'
#
loop_
_entity.id
_entity.type
_entity.pdbx_description
1 polymer ?
#
loop_
_entity_poly.entity_id
_entity_poly.type
_entity_poly.pdbx_seq_one_letter_code
_entity_poly.pdbx_strand_id
1 'polypeptide(L)'
;MRSLFTQIRRLKLASAKLTATELNGLLSQFTGDGRILLEVEVYEFNALREVDPTHKCRALLKLSRGLFRLAQLEAIALERTRLNPHIDPAEIRLAYRVGLAQRLELPRQPQGMIYEHLSGVKTTDLDVAYQKILELEQTPAFCEQLTARPYWKEYLQEKYPDDFATRQHIRQDKASALEDQYPGFSPEYF
;
A
#
# COMPACT_ATOMS: atom_id res chain seq x y z
N MET A 1 -27.99 -20.53 18.25
CA MET A 1 -27.48 -19.86 17.03
C MET A 1 -26.77 -18.51 17.26
N ARG A 2 -26.33 -18.18 18.50
CA ARG A 2 -25.58 -16.93 18.81
C ARG A 2 -24.07 -17.11 19.04
N SER A 3 -23.53 -18.30 18.76
CA SER A 3 -22.14 -18.67 19.10
C SER A 3 -21.13 -18.49 17.97
N LEU A 4 -21.55 -18.41 16.71
CA LEU A 4 -20.63 -18.35 15.56
C LEU A 4 -20.25 -16.91 15.18
N PHE A 5 -21.15 -15.93 15.35
CA PHE A 5 -20.87 -14.53 15.04
C PHE A 5 -19.84 -13.90 15.98
N THR A 6 -19.79 -14.31 17.25
CA THR A 6 -18.80 -13.83 18.23
C THR A 6 -17.41 -14.43 17.97
N GLN A 7 -17.34 -15.69 17.51
CA GLN A 7 -16.09 -16.33 17.09
C GLN A 7 -15.50 -15.68 15.83
N ILE A 8 -16.33 -15.31 14.85
CA ILE A 8 -15.89 -14.59 13.63
C ILE A 8 -15.40 -13.18 13.97
N ARG A 9 -16.05 -12.50 14.93
CA ARG A 9 -15.61 -11.18 15.38
C ARG A 9 -14.26 -11.23 16.13
N ARG A 10 -14.00 -12.29 16.90
CA ARG A 10 -12.68 -12.55 17.51
C ARG A 10 -11.61 -12.96 16.50
N LEU A 11 -11.95 -13.70 15.46
CA LEU A 11 -11.00 -14.09 14.39
C LEU A 11 -10.61 -12.90 13.49
N LYS A 12 -11.47 -11.89 13.34
CA LYS A 12 -11.10 -10.61 12.69
C LYS A 12 -10.12 -9.76 13.51
N LEU A 13 -10.02 -9.97 14.83
CA LEU A 13 -9.07 -9.26 15.70
C LEU A 13 -7.69 -9.94 15.80
N ALA A 14 -7.56 -11.18 15.31
CA ALA A 14 -6.29 -11.94 15.35
C ALA A 14 -5.49 -11.89 14.04
N SER A 15 -5.98 -11.21 13.01
CA SER A 15 -5.23 -10.91 11.79
C SER A 15 -5.38 -9.41 11.53
N ALA A 16 -4.53 -8.62 12.17
CA ALA A 16 -4.40 -7.20 11.87
C ALA A 16 -3.81 -7.06 10.46
N LYS A 17 -4.65 -7.26 9.44
CA LYS A 17 -4.39 -6.77 8.10
C LYS A 17 -4.58 -5.27 8.18
N LEU A 18 -3.49 -4.52 8.19
CA LEU A 18 -3.58 -3.07 8.09
C LEU A 18 -4.34 -2.74 6.81
N THR A 19 -5.45 -2.03 6.96
CA THR A 19 -6.18 -1.42 5.86
C THR A 19 -5.29 -0.40 5.16
N ALA A 20 -5.57 -0.05 3.90
CA ALA A 20 -4.79 0.95 3.17
C ALA A 20 -4.68 2.30 3.93
N THR A 21 -5.72 2.65 4.70
CA THR A 21 -5.74 3.83 5.58
C THR A 21 -4.82 3.68 6.79
N GLU A 22 -4.79 2.49 7.41
CA GLU A 22 -3.86 2.19 8.51
C GLU A 22 -2.42 2.10 8.03
N LEU A 23 -2.17 1.57 6.82
CA LEU A 23 -0.85 1.59 6.18
C LEU A 23 -0.39 3.03 5.90
N ASN A 24 -1.25 3.90 5.40
CA ASN A 24 -0.92 5.32 5.19
C ASN A 24 -0.64 6.04 6.52
N GLY A 25 -1.41 5.76 7.58
CA GLY A 25 -1.16 6.28 8.93
C GLY A 25 0.15 5.75 9.54
N LEU A 26 0.48 4.48 9.30
CA LEU A 26 1.75 3.86 9.71
C LEU A 26 2.93 4.51 9.00
N LEU A 27 2.81 4.70 7.68
CA LEU A 27 3.81 5.38 6.87
C LEU A 27 4.04 6.80 7.40
N SER A 28 2.99 7.52 7.79
CA SER A 28 3.08 8.85 8.43
C SER A 28 3.76 8.87 9.82
N GLN A 29 3.78 7.76 10.56
CA GLN A 29 4.48 7.66 11.84
C GLN A 29 5.97 7.28 11.67
N PHE A 30 6.31 6.66 10.54
CA PHE A 30 7.69 6.32 10.18
C PHE A 30 8.37 7.33 9.26
N THR A 31 7.61 8.29 8.69
CA THR A 31 8.09 9.50 8.00
C THR A 31 8.77 10.49 8.96
N GLY A 32 9.55 10.01 9.92
CA GLY A 32 10.66 10.79 10.47
C GLY A 32 11.77 10.99 9.41
N ASP A 33 11.84 10.11 8.41
CA ASP A 33 12.67 10.30 7.23
C ASP A 33 11.77 10.59 6.02
N GLY A 34 11.58 11.87 5.67
CA GLY A 34 10.90 12.32 4.45
C GLY A 34 11.51 11.79 3.13
N ARG A 35 12.52 10.92 3.21
CA ARG A 35 13.27 10.33 2.11
C ARG A 35 12.52 9.20 1.39
N ILE A 36 11.76 8.35 2.10
CA ILE A 36 10.97 7.29 1.45
C ILE A 36 9.78 7.89 0.70
N LEU A 37 9.08 8.87 1.29
CA LEU A 37 7.95 9.52 0.63
C LEU A 37 8.41 10.30 -0.61
N LEU A 38 9.49 11.09 -0.52
CA LEU A 38 10.10 11.72 -1.69
C LEU A 38 10.58 10.69 -2.72
N GLU A 39 11.16 9.57 -2.29
CA GLU A 39 11.62 8.54 -3.22
C GLU A 39 10.46 7.84 -3.93
N VAL A 40 9.32 7.65 -3.27
CA VAL A 40 8.12 7.11 -3.89
C VAL A 40 7.52 8.13 -4.86
N GLU A 41 7.33 9.39 -4.44
CA GLU A 41 6.75 10.44 -5.28
C GLU A 41 7.66 10.84 -6.46
N VAL A 42 8.97 10.99 -6.25
CA VAL A 42 9.94 11.30 -7.33
C VAL A 42 10.07 10.12 -8.30
N TYR A 43 9.93 8.87 -7.85
CA TYR A 43 9.94 7.73 -8.78
C TYR A 43 8.62 7.56 -9.51
N GLU A 44 7.49 7.82 -8.85
CA GLU A 44 6.17 7.92 -9.47
C GLU A 44 6.21 8.99 -10.58
N PHE A 45 6.77 10.16 -10.31
CA PHE A 45 6.96 11.25 -11.28
C PHE A 45 7.85 10.85 -12.47
N ASN A 46 8.99 10.17 -12.23
CA ASN A 46 9.90 9.78 -13.31
C ASN A 46 9.39 8.59 -14.13
N ALA A 47 8.79 7.58 -13.49
CA ALA A 47 8.23 6.41 -14.18
C ALA A 47 7.03 6.76 -15.08
N LEU A 48 6.33 7.87 -14.80
CA LEU A 48 5.20 8.34 -15.60
C LEU A 48 5.61 9.16 -16.82
N ARG A 49 6.82 9.74 -16.84
CA ARG A 49 7.26 10.68 -17.90
C ARG A 49 8.01 10.01 -19.05
N GLU A 50 8.71 8.91 -18.81
CA GLU A 50 9.65 8.33 -19.79
C GLU A 50 9.21 6.97 -20.36
N VAL A 51 8.09 6.42 -19.90
CA VAL A 51 7.65 5.09 -20.33
C VAL A 51 6.74 5.19 -21.55
N ASP A 52 7.14 4.49 -22.62
CA ASP A 52 6.33 4.30 -23.83
C ASP A 52 4.88 3.90 -23.46
N PRO A 53 3.85 4.53 -24.06
CA PRO A 53 2.44 4.24 -23.76
C PRO A 53 2.09 2.74 -23.82
N THR A 54 2.75 1.99 -24.69
CA THR A 54 2.60 0.53 -24.87
C THR A 54 3.05 -0.25 -23.64
N HIS A 55 4.04 0.25 -22.89
CA HIS A 55 4.62 -0.41 -21.73
C HIS A 55 4.21 0.21 -20.38
N LYS A 56 3.55 1.39 -20.40
CA LYS A 56 3.14 2.16 -19.22
C LYS A 56 2.37 1.33 -18.19
N CYS A 57 1.41 0.49 -18.63
CA CYS A 57 0.67 -0.43 -17.74
C CYS A 57 1.60 -1.33 -16.92
N ARG A 58 2.54 -1.97 -17.61
CA ARG A 58 3.42 -2.99 -17.03
C ARG A 58 4.40 -2.34 -16.06
N ALA A 59 4.94 -1.19 -16.42
CA ALA A 59 5.82 -0.41 -15.56
C ALA A 59 5.11 0.02 -14.27
N LEU A 60 3.89 0.56 -14.38
CA LEU A 60 3.08 0.98 -13.23
C LEU A 60 2.69 -0.19 -12.34
N LEU A 61 2.31 -1.34 -12.91
CA LEU A 61 2.03 -2.54 -12.12
C LEU A 61 3.28 -3.06 -11.40
N LYS A 62 4.44 -3.08 -12.06
CA LYS A 62 5.71 -3.48 -11.43
C LYS A 62 6.05 -2.57 -10.26
N LEU A 63 5.95 -1.26 -10.45
CA LEU A 63 6.16 -0.28 -9.40
C LEU A 63 5.18 -0.48 -8.25
N SER A 64 3.89 -0.60 -8.55
CA SER A 64 2.83 -0.77 -7.55
C SER A 64 3.07 -2.00 -6.68
N ARG A 65 3.51 -3.11 -7.28
CA ARG A 65 3.88 -4.32 -6.54
C ARG A 65 5.08 -4.06 -5.63
N GLY A 66 6.15 -3.44 -6.14
CA GLY A 66 7.32 -3.09 -5.34
C GLY A 66 6.96 -2.22 -4.12
N LEU A 67 6.10 -1.22 -4.32
CA LEU A 67 5.63 -0.33 -3.26
C LEU A 67 4.72 -1.05 -2.26
N PHE A 68 3.84 -1.94 -2.73
CA PHE A 68 3.03 -2.79 -1.85
C PHE A 68 3.91 -3.66 -0.96
N ARG A 69 4.88 -4.38 -1.55
CA ARG A 69 5.81 -5.23 -0.82
C ARG A 69 6.61 -4.45 0.21
N LEU A 70 7.09 -3.26 -0.16
CA LEU A 70 7.81 -2.37 0.76
C LEU A 70 6.92 -1.95 1.94
N ALA A 71 5.67 -1.53 1.70
CA ALA A 71 4.75 -1.16 2.78
C ALA A 71 4.46 -2.33 3.72
N GLN A 72 4.27 -3.55 3.19
CA GLN A 72 4.09 -4.74 4.03
C GLN A 72 5.35 -5.08 4.83
N LEU A 73 6.52 -4.91 4.24
CA LEU A 73 7.80 -5.11 4.92
C LEU A 73 8.00 -4.13 6.09
N GLU A 74 7.68 -2.86 5.88
CA GLU A 74 7.72 -1.83 6.94
C GLU A 74 6.77 -2.16 8.10
N ALA A 75 5.58 -2.68 7.80
CA ALA A 75 4.64 -3.15 8.83
C ALA A 75 5.19 -4.34 9.63
N ILE A 76 5.89 -5.28 8.97
CA ILE A 76 6.55 -6.41 9.65
C ILE A 76 7.72 -5.92 10.51
N ALA A 77 8.53 -5.00 9.99
CA ALA A 77 9.64 -4.40 10.73
C ALA A 77 9.13 -3.65 11.98
N LEU A 78 8.03 -2.89 11.87
CA LEU A 78 7.39 -2.25 13.03
C LEU A 78 7.02 -3.26 14.11
N GLU A 79 6.36 -4.34 13.73
CA GLU A 79 5.93 -5.34 14.68
C GLU A 79 7.14 -5.99 15.38
N ARG A 80 8.21 -6.24 14.62
CA ARG A 80 9.47 -6.74 15.20
C ARG A 80 10.08 -5.74 16.18
N THR A 81 10.08 -4.45 15.86
CA THR A 81 10.54 -3.39 16.75
C THR A 81 9.75 -3.37 18.06
N ARG A 82 8.41 -3.46 17.99
CA ARG A 82 7.56 -3.52 19.20
C ARG A 82 7.89 -4.71 20.10
N LEU A 83 8.24 -5.84 19.49
CA LEU A 83 8.64 -7.05 20.21
C LEU A 83 10.09 -6.99 20.73
N ASN A 84 10.91 -6.06 20.24
CA ASN A 84 12.33 -5.93 20.59
C ASN A 84 12.70 -4.48 20.93
N PRO A 85 12.13 -3.89 22.00
CA PRO A 85 12.31 -2.48 22.34
C PRO A 85 13.75 -2.08 22.70
N HIS A 86 14.64 -3.06 22.91
CA HIS A 86 16.06 -2.85 23.22
C HIS A 86 16.95 -2.71 21.98
N ILE A 87 16.43 -3.02 20.79
CA ILE A 87 17.15 -2.90 19.52
C ILE A 87 16.69 -1.62 18.84
N ASP A 88 17.62 -0.91 18.21
CA ASP A 88 17.30 0.29 17.45
C ASP A 88 16.27 -0.03 16.33
N PRO A 89 15.10 0.63 16.31
CA PRO A 89 14.12 0.49 15.23
C PRO A 89 14.70 0.65 13.82
N ALA A 90 15.69 1.53 13.65
CA ALA A 90 16.34 1.79 12.38
C ALA A 90 17.15 0.59 11.91
N GLU A 91 17.85 -0.10 12.81
CA GLU A 91 18.64 -1.30 12.50
C GLU A 91 17.74 -2.47 12.09
N ILE A 92 16.61 -2.68 12.80
CA ILE A 92 15.62 -3.71 12.41
C ILE A 92 15.07 -3.42 11.02
N ARG A 93 14.61 -2.18 10.78
CA ARG A 93 14.05 -1.76 9.49
C ARG A 93 15.07 -1.94 8.36
N LEU A 94 16.32 -1.53 8.58
CA LEU A 94 17.38 -1.63 7.59
C LEU A 94 17.72 -3.08 7.26
N ALA A 95 17.79 -3.96 8.25
CA ALA A 95 18.06 -5.39 8.04
C ALA A 95 17.01 -6.06 7.15
N TYR A 96 15.72 -5.80 7.40
CA TYR A 96 14.65 -6.30 6.54
C TYR A 96 14.73 -5.75 5.11
N ARG A 97 14.96 -4.44 4.97
CA ARG A 97 15.02 -3.76 3.66
C ARG A 97 16.19 -4.25 2.82
N VAL A 98 17.39 -4.35 3.39
CA VAL A 98 18.58 -4.87 2.71
C VAL A 98 18.42 -6.36 2.42
N GLY A 99 18.03 -7.15 3.41
CA GLY A 99 17.93 -8.61 3.28
C GLY A 99 16.87 -9.10 2.29
N LEU A 100 15.82 -8.30 2.03
CA LEU A 100 14.76 -8.66 1.09
C LEU A 100 14.68 -7.79 -0.17
N ALA A 101 15.56 -6.79 -0.33
CA ALA A 101 15.57 -5.87 -1.47
C ALA A 101 15.48 -6.59 -2.82
N GLN A 102 16.42 -7.51 -3.07
CA GLN A 102 16.51 -8.21 -4.35
C GLN A 102 15.37 -9.22 -4.51
N ARG A 103 15.08 -10.01 -3.46
CA ARG A 103 14.08 -11.08 -3.49
C ARG A 103 12.66 -10.56 -3.73
N LEU A 104 12.34 -9.38 -3.20
CA LEU A 104 11.03 -8.76 -3.36
C LEU A 104 10.98 -7.70 -4.49
N GLU A 105 12.09 -7.48 -5.20
CA GLU A 105 12.25 -6.41 -6.19
C GLU A 105 11.84 -5.03 -5.62
N LEU A 106 12.29 -4.73 -4.39
CA LEU A 106 11.94 -3.50 -3.72
C LEU A 106 12.59 -2.30 -4.42
N PRO A 107 11.85 -1.22 -4.70
CA PRO A 107 12.41 -0.05 -5.37
C PRO A 107 13.35 0.71 -4.43
N ARG A 108 14.48 1.20 -4.95
CA ARG A 108 15.39 2.16 -4.27
C ARG A 108 15.81 1.74 -2.85
N GLN A 109 16.25 0.50 -2.67
CA GLN A 109 16.74 0.05 -1.37
C GLN A 109 18.22 0.32 -1.16
N PRO A 110 18.67 0.50 0.10
CA PRO A 110 20.09 0.51 0.44
C PRO A 110 20.77 -0.78 -0.04
N GLN A 111 22.02 -0.67 -0.51
CA GLN A 111 22.78 -1.80 -1.09
C GLN A 111 23.47 -2.67 -0.03
N GLY A 112 23.52 -2.22 1.23
CA GLY A 112 24.21 -2.94 2.29
C GLY A 112 23.99 -2.33 3.65
N MET A 113 24.43 -3.07 4.66
CA MET A 113 24.30 -2.74 6.08
C MET A 113 25.58 -3.14 6.79
N ILE A 114 26.21 -2.21 7.51
CA ILE A 114 27.49 -2.45 8.19
C ILE A 114 27.30 -3.28 9.46
N TYR A 115 26.20 -3.05 10.19
CA TYR A 115 25.93 -3.65 11.50
C TYR A 115 24.76 -4.65 11.47
N GLU A 116 24.68 -5.49 10.43
CA GLU A 116 23.58 -6.45 10.24
C GLU A 116 23.32 -7.33 11.47
N HIS A 117 24.39 -7.76 12.14
CA HIS A 117 24.34 -8.60 13.35
C HIS A 117 23.68 -7.92 14.56
N LEU A 118 23.64 -6.58 14.62
CA LEU A 118 23.01 -5.84 15.73
C LEU A 118 21.48 -5.78 15.63
N SER A 119 20.92 -6.07 14.46
CA SER A 119 19.47 -6.00 14.22
C SER A 119 18.67 -7.13 14.87
N GLY A 120 19.32 -8.26 15.21
CA GLY A 120 18.64 -9.46 15.70
C GLY A 120 17.68 -10.11 14.68
N VAL A 121 17.71 -9.69 13.41
CA VAL A 121 16.94 -10.28 12.31
C VAL A 121 17.72 -11.44 11.72
N LYS A 122 17.14 -12.65 11.75
CA LYS A 122 17.78 -13.86 11.21
C LYS A 122 17.28 -14.14 9.80
N THR A 123 18.01 -14.95 9.04
CA THR A 123 17.58 -15.43 7.72
C THR A 123 16.19 -16.07 7.76
N THR A 124 15.87 -16.82 8.83
CA THR A 124 14.55 -17.41 9.03
C THR A 124 13.44 -16.36 9.18
N ASP A 125 13.73 -15.22 9.83
CA ASP A 125 12.76 -14.12 9.93
C ASP A 125 12.51 -13.47 8.56
N LEU A 126 13.57 -13.34 7.75
CA LEU A 126 13.46 -12.83 6.37
C LEU A 126 12.64 -13.78 5.48
N ASP A 127 12.83 -15.09 5.61
CA ASP A 127 12.07 -16.08 4.84
C ASP A 127 10.59 -16.07 5.19
N VAL A 128 10.26 -15.97 6.49
CA VAL A 128 8.87 -15.85 6.95
C VAL A 128 8.25 -14.55 6.43
N ALA A 129 8.97 -13.43 6.51
CA ALA A 129 8.50 -12.15 6.00
C ALA A 129 8.28 -12.20 4.48
N TYR A 130 9.20 -12.79 3.73
CA TYR A 130 9.10 -12.97 2.29
C TYR A 130 7.83 -13.72 1.89
N GLN A 131 7.58 -14.89 2.49
CA GLN A 131 6.39 -15.69 2.18
C GLN A 131 5.10 -14.94 2.52
N LYS A 132 5.05 -14.33 3.72
CA LYS A 132 3.89 -13.55 4.16
C LYS A 132 3.55 -12.41 3.19
N ILE A 133 4.56 -11.70 2.68
CA ILE A 133 4.37 -10.60 1.73
C ILE A 133 3.81 -11.11 0.39
N LEU A 134 4.33 -12.24 -0.12
CA LEU A 134 3.82 -12.83 -1.36
C LEU A 134 2.39 -13.37 -1.23
N GLU A 135 2.04 -13.92 -0.07
CA GLU A 135 0.66 -14.34 0.21
C GLU A 135 -0.27 -13.13 0.25
N LEU A 136 0.13 -12.04 0.92
CA LEU A 136 -0.68 -10.81 1.00
C LEU A 136 -0.88 -10.14 -0.36
N GLU A 137 0.13 -10.17 -1.24
CA GLU A 137 0.03 -9.63 -2.60
C GLU A 137 -1.05 -10.35 -3.44
N GLN A 138 -1.29 -11.64 -3.15
CA GLN A 138 -2.31 -12.45 -3.84
C GLN A 138 -3.73 -12.22 -3.30
N THR A 139 -3.88 -11.40 -2.26
CA THR A 139 -5.18 -11.06 -1.68
C THR A 139 -5.74 -9.75 -2.27
N PRO A 140 -7.04 -9.45 -2.05
CA PRO A 140 -7.63 -8.18 -2.47
C PRO A 140 -6.91 -6.92 -1.95
N ALA A 141 -6.09 -7.04 -0.89
CA ALA A 141 -5.34 -5.92 -0.33
C ALA A 141 -4.44 -5.22 -1.36
N PHE A 142 -3.82 -5.98 -2.28
CA PHE A 142 -3.02 -5.37 -3.35
C PHE A 142 -3.87 -4.54 -4.30
N CYS A 143 -5.01 -5.07 -4.74
CA CYS A 143 -5.95 -4.36 -5.61
C CYS A 143 -6.51 -3.10 -4.94
N GLU A 144 -6.85 -3.18 -3.66
CA GLU A 144 -7.33 -2.04 -2.86
C GLU A 144 -6.25 -0.94 -2.78
N GLN A 145 -5.00 -1.30 -2.47
CA GLN A 145 -3.92 -0.33 -2.44
C GLN A 145 -3.64 0.28 -3.83
N LEU A 146 -3.64 -0.54 -4.88
CA LEU A 146 -3.40 -0.09 -6.26
C LEU A 146 -4.47 0.92 -6.70
N THR A 147 -5.74 0.60 -6.50
CA THR A 147 -6.87 1.44 -6.92
C THR A 147 -7.01 2.72 -6.11
N ALA A 148 -6.41 2.79 -4.92
CA ALA A 148 -6.35 4.01 -4.12
C ALA A 148 -5.39 5.07 -4.70
N ARG A 149 -4.40 4.68 -5.53
CA ARG A 149 -3.32 5.56 -5.97
C ARG A 149 -3.73 6.53 -7.09
N PRO A 150 -3.39 7.84 -7.00
CA PRO A 150 -3.76 8.83 -8.02
C PRO A 150 -3.26 8.49 -9.42
N TYR A 151 -1.97 8.16 -9.57
CA TYR A 151 -1.38 7.85 -10.88
C TYR A 151 -2.06 6.67 -11.60
N TRP A 152 -2.60 5.71 -10.83
CA TRP A 152 -3.27 4.55 -11.41
C TRP A 152 -4.64 4.93 -11.95
N LYS A 153 -5.35 5.83 -11.25
CA LYS A 153 -6.61 6.39 -11.73
C LYS A 153 -6.39 7.25 -12.98
N GLU A 154 -5.38 8.12 -12.95
CA GLU A 154 -5.00 8.96 -14.09
C GLU A 154 -4.66 8.11 -15.32
N TYR A 155 -3.85 7.07 -15.13
CA TYR A 155 -3.52 6.12 -16.21
C TYR A 155 -4.77 5.45 -16.80
N LEU A 156 -5.70 5.00 -15.96
CA LEU A 156 -6.93 4.36 -16.42
C LEU A 156 -7.86 5.34 -17.16
N GLN A 157 -7.91 6.60 -16.73
CA GLN A 157 -8.66 7.66 -17.40
C GLN A 157 -8.09 7.98 -18.78
N GLU A 158 -6.76 8.09 -18.89
CA GLU A 158 -6.06 8.32 -20.15
C GLU A 158 -6.27 7.15 -21.13
N LYS A 159 -6.25 5.91 -20.63
CA LYS A 159 -6.35 4.71 -21.47
C LYS A 159 -7.77 4.36 -21.87
N TYR A 160 -8.77 4.63 -21.03
CA TYR A 160 -10.16 4.25 -21.25
C TYR A 160 -11.10 5.46 -21.14
N PRO A 161 -10.91 6.51 -21.95
CA PRO A 161 -11.68 7.75 -21.83
C PRO A 161 -13.19 7.52 -22.04
N ASP A 162 -13.58 6.68 -22.99
CA ASP A 162 -14.98 6.39 -23.32
C ASP A 162 -15.71 5.66 -22.18
N ASP A 163 -15.05 4.68 -21.54
CA ASP A 163 -15.59 3.96 -20.39
C ASP A 163 -15.79 4.90 -19.20
N PHE A 164 -14.84 5.81 -18.97
CA PHE A 164 -14.95 6.82 -17.91
C PHE A 164 -16.05 7.84 -18.21
N ALA A 165 -16.16 8.31 -19.45
CA ALA A 165 -17.23 9.23 -19.88
C ALA A 165 -18.61 8.61 -19.67
N THR A 166 -18.79 7.34 -20.07
CA THR A 166 -20.03 6.60 -19.87
C THR A 166 -20.38 6.47 -18.39
N ARG A 167 -19.42 6.09 -17.54
CA ARG A 167 -19.64 5.98 -16.08
C ARG A 167 -19.94 7.33 -15.43
N GLN A 168 -19.30 8.39 -15.91
CA GLN A 168 -19.53 9.75 -15.42
C GLN A 168 -20.94 10.23 -15.78
N HIS A 169 -21.41 9.95 -16.99
CA HIS A 169 -22.78 10.24 -17.41
C HIS A 169 -23.80 9.50 -16.53
N ILE A 170 -23.64 8.19 -16.34
CA ILE A 170 -24.52 7.38 -15.46
C ILE A 170 -24.53 7.94 -14.02
N ARG A 171 -23.39 8.43 -13.53
CA ARG A 171 -23.28 9.03 -12.20
C ARG A 171 -24.04 10.35 -12.12
N GLN A 172 -23.91 11.20 -13.14
CA GLN A 172 -24.63 12.47 -13.23
C GLN A 172 -26.14 12.25 -13.32
N ASP A 173 -26.60 11.31 -14.15
CA ASP A 173 -28.02 10.97 -14.27
C ASP A 173 -28.61 10.54 -12.92
N LYS A 174 -27.89 9.69 -12.18
CA LYS A 174 -28.30 9.27 -10.84
C LYS A 174 -28.29 10.41 -9.82
N ALA A 175 -27.32 11.32 -9.91
CA ALA A 175 -27.25 12.48 -9.02
C ALA A 175 -28.46 13.41 -9.26
N SER A 176 -28.75 13.74 -10.53
CA SER A 176 -29.91 14.56 -10.89
C SER A 176 -31.23 13.89 -10.49
N ALA A 177 -31.36 12.57 -10.71
CA ALA A 177 -32.55 11.84 -10.26
C ALA A 177 -32.74 11.87 -8.74
N LEU A 178 -31.65 11.88 -7.96
CA LEU A 178 -31.72 12.02 -6.50
C LEU A 178 -32.08 13.45 -6.08
N GLU A 179 -31.57 14.48 -6.77
CA GLU A 179 -31.94 15.88 -6.55
C GLU A 179 -33.43 16.11 -6.82
N ASP A 180 -33.95 15.58 -7.93
CA ASP A 180 -35.38 15.65 -8.30
C ASP A 180 -36.28 14.88 -7.31
N GLN A 181 -35.77 13.76 -6.77
CA GLN A 181 -36.48 12.95 -5.78
C GLN A 181 -36.51 13.61 -4.39
N TYR A 182 -35.48 14.40 -4.05
CA TYR A 182 -35.34 15.07 -2.75
C TYR A 182 -35.09 16.58 -2.89
N PRO A 183 -36.04 17.35 -3.44
CA PRO A 183 -35.88 18.79 -3.71
C PRO A 183 -35.73 19.65 -2.43
N GLY A 184 -35.94 19.06 -1.24
CA GLY A 184 -35.87 19.72 0.06
C GLY A 184 -34.53 19.59 0.80
N PHE A 185 -33.50 18.94 0.25
CA PHE A 185 -32.14 19.01 0.78
C PHE A 185 -31.52 20.39 0.45
N SER A 186 -32.06 21.42 1.11
CA SER A 186 -31.64 22.82 1.02
C SER A 186 -30.32 23.04 1.78
N PRO A 187 -29.46 24.01 1.38
CA PRO A 187 -28.25 24.40 2.10
C PRO A 187 -28.45 24.81 3.57
N GLU A 188 -29.69 24.96 4.03
CA GLU A 188 -30.05 25.38 5.40
C GLU A 188 -29.68 24.36 6.49
N TYR A 189 -29.22 23.16 6.13
CA TYR A 189 -28.79 22.13 7.08
C TYR A 189 -27.26 21.93 7.15
N PHE A 190 -26.47 22.85 6.59
CA PHE A 190 -25.00 22.91 6.74
C PHE A 190 -24.54 24.13 7.53
#